data_AF-A0A659UV40-F1
#
_entry.id   AF-A0A659UV40-F1
#
_cell.length_a   1.000
_cell.length_b   1.000
_cell.length_c   1.000
_cell.angle_alpha   90.00
_cell.angle_beta   90.00
_cell.angle_gamma   90.00
#
_symmetry.space_group_name_H-M   'P 1'
#
loop_
_entity.id
_entity.type
_entity.pdbx_description
1 polymer ?
#
loop_
_entity_poly.entity_id
_entity_poly.type
_entity_poly.pdbx_seq_one_letter_code
_entity_poly.pdbx_strand_id
1 'polypeptide(L)'
;MPAPAIYVDADACPVKAEVEKVAGRHGVIVTYVSNGGLRPSRDPMIRNVVVSKGADAADDWIVENAKPNDLVMTADSQLAAHTVELGA
;
A
#
# COMPACT_ATOMS: atom_id res chain seq x y z
N MET A 1 2.33 10.11 18.29
CA MET A 1 1.70 9.78 17.00
C MET A 1 1.67 8.26 16.87
N PRO A 2 0.59 7.66 16.38
CA PRO A 2 0.57 6.22 16.11
C PRO A 2 1.68 5.83 15.14
N ALA A 3 2.14 4.58 15.21
CA ALA A 3 3.12 4.08 14.25
C ALA A 3 2.52 4.10 12.83
N PRO A 4 3.28 4.52 11.81
CA PRO A 4 2.80 4.57 10.43
C PRO A 4 2.48 3.15 9.91
N ALA A 5 1.48 3.03 9.05
CA ALA A 5 1.32 1.86 8.18
C ALA A 5 1.85 2.17 6.77
N ILE A 6 2.30 1.14 6.05
CA ILE A 6 2.67 1.27 4.64
C ILE A 6 1.60 0.59 3.79
N TYR A 7 1.01 1.33 2.86
CA TYR A 7 0.15 0.81 1.81
C TYR A 7 0.91 0.81 0.50
N VAL A 8 0.87 -0.30 -0.23
CA VAL A 8 1.52 -0.42 -1.52
C VAL A 8 0.47 -0.79 -2.55
N ASP A 9 0.32 0.06 -3.55
CA ASP A 9 -0.38 -0.28 -4.79
C ASP A 9 0.45 -1.34 -5.52
N ALA A 10 0.01 -2.59 -5.41
CA ALA A 10 0.71 -3.72 -5.98
C ALA A 10 0.50 -3.85 -7.49
N ASP A 11 -0.35 -3.05 -8.11
CA ASP A 11 -0.53 -3.06 -9.56
C ASP A 11 0.40 -2.06 -10.25
N ALA A 12 0.77 -0.94 -9.60
CA ALA A 12 1.68 0.05 -10.18
C ALA A 12 3.06 0.17 -9.50
N CYS A 13 3.27 -0.31 -8.26
CA CYS A 13 4.52 -0.06 -7.53
C CYS A 13 5.72 -0.83 -8.13
N PRO A 14 6.81 -0.14 -8.55
CA PRO A 14 7.98 -0.80 -9.15
C PRO A 14 9.00 -1.29 -8.11
N VAL A 15 8.90 -0.86 -6.84
CA VAL A 15 9.94 -1.02 -5.81
C VAL A 15 9.46 -1.84 -4.60
N LYS A 16 8.66 -2.88 -4.84
CA LYS A 16 8.05 -3.70 -3.77
C LYS A 16 9.11 -4.34 -2.87
N ALA A 17 10.21 -4.84 -3.44
CA ALA A 17 11.27 -5.51 -2.69
C ALA A 17 12.01 -4.55 -1.75
N GLU A 18 12.21 -3.30 -2.17
CA GLU A 18 12.77 -2.23 -1.35
C GLU A 18 11.85 -1.89 -0.19
N VAL A 19 10.54 -1.84 -0.43
CA VAL A 19 9.54 -1.63 0.63
C VAL A 19 9.63 -2.72 1.68
N GLU A 20 9.63 -4.01 1.29
CA GLU A 20 9.77 -5.13 2.24
C GLU A 20 11.06 -5.02 3.06
N LYS A 21 12.18 -4.74 2.39
CA LYS A 21 13.51 -4.64 3.01
C LYS A 21 13.59 -3.50 4.03
N VAL A 22 13.03 -2.34 3.72
CA VAL A 22 13.07 -1.17 4.61
C VAL A 22 12.05 -1.31 5.73
N ALA A 23 10.81 -1.70 5.41
CA ALA A 23 9.76 -1.91 6.41
C ALA A 23 10.17 -2.97 7.44
N GLY A 24 10.79 -4.07 7.01
CA GLY A 24 11.31 -5.11 7.89
C GLY A 24 12.38 -4.60 8.89
N ARG A 25 13.21 -3.62 8.50
CA ARG A 25 14.18 -2.99 9.43
C ARG A 25 13.52 -2.12 10.49
N HIS A 26 12.39 -1.52 10.16
CA HIS A 26 11.66 -0.61 11.04
C HIS A 26 10.51 -1.29 11.79
N GLY A 27 10.25 -2.57 11.53
CA GLY A 27 9.12 -3.30 12.13
C GLY A 27 7.75 -2.74 11.73
N VAL A 28 7.66 -2.14 10.54
CA VAL A 28 6.43 -1.53 10.02
C VAL A 28 5.67 -2.54 9.18
N ILE A 29 4.35 -2.61 9.37
CA ILE A 29 3.48 -3.49 8.60
C ILE A 29 3.29 -2.92 7.19
N VAL A 30 3.43 -3.79 6.20
CA VAL A 30 3.17 -3.47 4.79
C VAL A 30 1.87 -4.13 4.36
N THR A 31 0.98 -3.39 3.73
CA THR A 31 -0.24 -3.91 3.12
C THR A 31 -0.16 -3.71 1.61
N TYR A 32 0.00 -4.80 0.87
CA TYR A 32 -0.14 -4.80 -0.58
C TYR A 32 -1.62 -4.83 -0.95
N VAL A 33 -2.03 -3.93 -1.83
CA VAL A 33 -3.39 -3.82 -2.36
C VAL A 33 -3.34 -4.04 -3.87
N SER A 34 -4.13 -4.99 -4.39
CA SER A 34 -4.15 -5.30 -5.83
C SER A 34 -5.54 -5.66 -6.32
N ASN A 35 -5.83 -5.38 -7.58
CA ASN A 35 -7.02 -5.83 -8.31
C ASN A 35 -6.99 -7.33 -8.65
N GLY A 36 -5.86 -8.01 -8.39
CA GLY A 36 -5.73 -9.46 -8.54
C GLY A 36 -4.30 -9.91 -8.81
N GLY A 37 -4.11 -11.22 -9.00
CA GLY A 37 -2.84 -11.78 -9.49
C GLY A 37 -1.66 -11.76 -8.52
N LEU A 38 -1.83 -11.17 -7.34
CA LEU A 38 -0.77 -11.12 -6.33
C LEU A 38 -0.68 -12.44 -5.56
N ARG A 39 0.50 -13.05 -5.57
CA ARG A 39 0.79 -14.19 -4.70
C ARG A 39 0.97 -13.68 -3.26
N PRO A 40 0.25 -14.24 -2.26
CA PRO A 40 0.41 -13.82 -0.88
C PRO A 40 1.84 -14.00 -0.38
N SER A 41 2.31 -13.04 0.42
CA SER A 41 3.58 -13.18 1.12
C SER A 41 3.46 -14.20 2.25
N ARG A 42 4.59 -14.81 2.62
CA ARG A 42 4.70 -15.68 3.80
C ARG A 42 5.17 -14.93 5.05
N ASP A 43 5.57 -13.67 4.87
CA ASP A 43 6.03 -12.83 5.97
C ASP A 43 4.83 -12.33 6.78
N PRO A 44 4.77 -12.56 8.11
CA PRO A 44 3.68 -12.07 8.95
C PRO A 44 3.57 -10.53 9.01
N MET A 45 4.63 -9.80 8.62
CA MET A 45 4.62 -8.34 8.52
C MET A 45 4.03 -7.82 7.22
N ILE A 46 3.73 -8.71 6.27
CA ILE A 46 3.16 -8.37 4.98
C ILE A 46 1.73 -8.89 4.90
N ARG A 47 0.81 -7.96 4.66
CA ARG A 47 -0.61 -8.24 4.42
C ARG A 47 -0.89 -8.10 2.93
N ASN A 48 -1.80 -8.92 2.43
CA ASN A 48 -2.27 -8.85 1.06
C ASN A 48 -3.78 -8.62 1.07
N VAL A 49 -4.21 -7.54 0.44
CA VAL A 49 -5.61 -7.22 0.18
C VAL A 49 -5.83 -7.34 -1.32
N VAL A 50 -6.75 -8.21 -1.70
CA VAL A 50 -7.17 -8.36 -3.08
C VAL A 50 -8.59 -7.82 -3.19
N VAL A 51 -8.75 -6.75 -3.94
CA VAL A 51 -10.05 -6.09 -4.16
C VAL A 51 -10.76 -6.68 -5.38
N SER A 52 -12.07 -6.45 -5.47
CA SER A 52 -12.85 -6.85 -6.65
C SER A 52 -12.37 -6.12 -7.90
N LYS A 53 -12.49 -6.76 -9.08
CA LYS A 53 -12.05 -6.23 -10.39
C LYS A 53 -12.88 -5.04 -10.90
N GLY A 54 -12.93 -3.94 -10.16
CA GLY A 54 -13.25 -2.62 -10.71
C GLY A 54 -11.98 -1.99 -11.28
N ALA A 55 -12.11 -1.15 -12.30
CA ALA A 55 -11.07 -0.15 -12.54
C ALA A 55 -10.97 0.69 -11.25
N ASP A 56 -9.76 0.92 -10.77
CA ASP A 56 -9.45 1.80 -9.63
C ASP A 56 -9.84 1.28 -8.24
N ALA A 57 -10.31 0.04 -8.11
CA ALA A 57 -10.72 -0.51 -6.81
C ALA A 57 -9.58 -0.58 -5.78
N ALA A 58 -8.33 -0.74 -6.21
CA ALA A 58 -7.16 -0.75 -5.34
C ALA A 58 -6.88 0.65 -4.78
N ASP A 59 -6.99 1.67 -5.64
CA ASP A 59 -6.78 3.08 -5.32
C ASP A 59 -7.83 3.55 -4.32
N ASP A 60 -9.10 3.27 -4.60
CA ASP A 60 -10.23 3.58 -3.70
C ASP A 60 -10.01 2.96 -2.32
N TRP A 61 -9.61 1.68 -2.27
CA TRP A 61 -9.35 1.01 -1.00
C TRP A 61 -8.19 1.66 -0.24
N ILE A 62 -7.10 2.02 -0.92
CA ILE A 62 -5.96 2.71 -0.28
C ILE A 62 -6.41 4.06 0.29
N VAL A 63 -7.13 4.87 -0.49
CA VAL A 63 -7.63 6.19 -0.07
C VAL A 63 -8.57 6.07 1.13
N GLU A 64 -9.46 5.07 1.15
CA GLU A 64 -10.38 4.83 2.26
C GLU A 64 -9.69 4.37 3.56
N ASN A 65 -8.53 3.71 3.47
CA ASN A 65 -7.83 3.13 4.62
C ASN A 65 -6.63 3.95 5.09
N ALA A 66 -6.09 4.82 4.23
CA ALA A 66 -4.98 5.70 4.56
C ALA A 66 -5.39 6.77 5.59
N LYS A 67 -4.52 7.00 6.57
CA LYS A 67 -4.69 8.01 7.61
C LYS A 67 -3.50 8.96 7.60
N PRO A 68 -3.63 10.14 8.25
CA PRO A 68 -2.50 11.01 8.45
C PRO A 68 -1.33 10.25 9.08
N ASN A 69 -0.12 10.46 8.57
CA ASN A 69 1.13 9.80 8.94
C ASN A 69 1.29 8.34 8.45
N ASP A 70 0.39 7.81 7.63
CA ASP A 70 0.68 6.58 6.87
C ASP A 70 1.61 6.88 5.69
N LEU A 71 2.09 5.85 5.00
CA LEU A 71 2.88 5.99 3.76
C LEU A 71 2.21 5.22 2.63
N VAL A 72 2.05 5.86 1.48
CA VAL A 72 1.53 5.21 0.26
C VAL A 72 2.60 5.10 -0.81
N MET A 73 2.87 3.87 -1.24
CA MET A 73 3.83 3.55 -2.30
C MET A 73 3.08 3.23 -3.59
N THR A 74 3.14 4.14 -4.56
CA THR A 74 2.52 3.97 -5.88
C THR A 74 3.35 4.68 -6.95
N ALA A 75 3.19 4.28 -8.22
CA ALA A 75 3.67 5.04 -9.38
C ALA A 75 2.53 5.80 -10.08
N ASP A 76 1.30 5.69 -9.59
CA ASP A 76 0.13 6.41 -10.08
C ASP A 76 0.09 7.83 -9.50
N SER A 77 0.12 8.83 -10.37
CA SER A 77 0.10 10.24 -9.98
C SER A 77 -1.24 10.70 -9.39
N GLN A 78 -2.36 10.10 -9.79
CA GLN A 78 -3.69 10.44 -9.28
C GLN A 78 -3.89 9.90 -7.87
N LEU A 79 -3.56 8.62 -7.64
CA LEU A 79 -3.57 8.04 -6.30
C LEU A 79 -2.64 8.82 -5.35
N ALA A 80 -1.42 9.13 -5.78
CA ALA A 80 -0.48 9.90 -4.98
C ALA A 80 -1.02 11.28 -4.58
N ALA A 81 -1.72 11.97 -5.48
CA ALA A 81 -2.32 13.27 -5.18
C ALA A 81 -3.39 13.15 -4.09
N HIS A 82 -4.31 12.18 -4.22
CA HIS A 82 -5.37 11.96 -3.24
C HIS A 82 -4.82 11.61 -1.85
N THR A 83 -3.77 10.79 -1.76
CA THR A 83 -3.23 10.36 -0.46
C THR A 83 -2.46 11.47 0.25
N VAL A 84 -1.82 12.37 -0.50
CA VAL A 84 -1.18 13.58 0.06
C VAL A 84 -2.22 14.51 0.70
N GLU A 85 -3.42 14.64 0.11
CA GLU A 85 -4.52 15.43 0.69
C GLU A 85 -5.00 14.86 2.04
N LEU A 86 -4.86 13.55 2.26
CA LEU A 86 -5.15 12.88 3.53
C LEU A 86 -4.04 13.02 4.58
N GLY A 87 -2.86 13.55 4.20
CA GLY A 87 -1.68 13.63 5.06
C GLY A 87 -0.92 12.31 5.20
N ALA A 88 -1.07 11.41 4.23
CA ALA A 88 -0.26 10.20 4.06
C ALA A 88 0.89 10.41 3.05
#